data_AF-A0A6J5Z3J4-F1
#
_entry.id   AF-A0A6J5Z3J4-F1
#
_cell.length_a   1.000
_cell.length_b   1.000
_cell.length_c   1.000
_cell.angle_alpha   90.00
_cell.angle_beta   90.00
_cell.angle_gamma   90.00
#
_symmetry.space_group_name_H-M   'P 1'
#
loop_
_entity.id
_entity.type
_entity.pdbx_description
1 polymer ?
#
loop_
_entity_poly.entity_id
_entity_poly.type
_entity_poly.pdbx_seq_one_letter_code
_entity_poly.pdbx_strand_id
1 'polypeptide(L)'
;MYSINRFINNRLKIAVLASVIATLIAAGSLYLLSSDTNSSDLAAPGVVATNFLEGSLTKAITTEDCTLSDGTETTCYRIEVSGAPVDTKIGPFCPESTSSTAEVSGIWLDGEKMYNADGQFIMDLSTIYKDVKWKLYDDSGKVKVTDTKEAFQGAARPDVQEAYKYHCVEGTWEWTETTKPVPTSILVPVTPVMASNSSTPRGNLGVTINGLVISASAPVDAILGAYTIAAFDDCGGHFNPTAGYHLHAYTGCEGVEYESHIDNPDAETKIIGYAMDGVAVFAPLSSKSTIKLDECNGRTTAKDGYHYYAQSAEKNLVVKCVKGLTAVDPLAADEGPGAQGGPAIDTAAAAKKLGITEVQLKAAFGTTMPPDTAAAAKKLGVTEAVLLDALGVPAK
;
A
#
# COMPACT_ATOMS: atom_id res chain seq x y z
N MET A 1 18.58 52.59 72.41
CA MET A 1 19.34 51.86 71.37
C MET A 1 18.56 50.61 70.87
N TYR A 2 17.25 50.73 70.60
CA TYR A 2 16.39 49.57 70.27
C TYR A 2 15.42 49.81 69.09
N SER A 3 15.46 50.97 68.43
CA SER A 3 14.45 51.33 67.41
C SER A 3 14.98 51.48 65.98
N ILE A 4 16.30 51.32 65.76
CA ILE A 4 16.89 51.44 64.40
C ILE A 4 17.12 50.06 63.75
N ASN A 5 17.32 48.99 64.53
CA ASN A 5 17.55 47.64 64.00
C ASN A 5 16.30 46.93 63.43
N ARG A 6 15.09 47.41 63.71
CA ARG A 6 13.85 46.76 63.23
C ARG A 6 13.44 47.20 61.82
N PHE A 7 13.88 48.39 61.39
CA PHE A 7 13.55 48.92 60.06
C PHE A 7 14.46 48.37 58.95
N ILE A 8 15.72 48.06 59.26
CA ILE A 8 16.69 47.50 58.30
C ILE A 8 16.36 46.03 57.99
N ASN A 9 15.94 45.25 59.00
CA ASN A 9 15.61 43.83 58.84
C ASN A 9 14.33 43.56 58.03
N ASN A 10 13.38 44.50 57.98
CA ASN A 10 12.16 44.32 57.17
C ASN A 10 12.36 44.70 55.71
N ARG A 11 13.25 45.65 55.38
CA ARG A 11 13.56 45.99 53.98
C ARG A 11 14.40 44.93 53.29
N LEU A 12 15.30 44.25 54.02
CA LEU A 12 16.10 43.15 53.48
C LEU A 12 15.24 41.91 53.14
N LYS A 13 14.23 41.60 53.96
CA LYS A 13 13.32 40.46 53.71
C LYS A 13 12.37 40.67 52.53
N ILE A 14 11.95 41.90 52.28
CA ILE A 14 11.09 42.23 51.12
C ILE A 14 11.90 42.25 49.81
N ALA A 15 13.18 42.67 49.85
CA ALA A 15 14.05 42.65 48.68
C ALA A 15 14.46 41.22 48.26
N VAL A 16 14.63 40.30 49.22
CA VAL A 16 14.98 38.88 48.95
C VAL A 16 13.76 38.07 48.49
N LEU A 17 12.54 38.44 48.88
CA LEU A 17 11.32 37.78 48.38
C LEU A 17 10.96 38.23 46.95
N ALA A 18 11.27 39.48 46.58
CA ALA A 18 11.04 39.99 45.24
C ALA A 18 11.99 39.38 44.18
N SER A 19 13.23 39.04 44.56
CA SER A 19 14.19 38.42 43.64
C SER A 19 13.92 36.93 43.38
N VAL A 20 13.33 36.21 44.33
CA VAL A 20 12.94 34.79 44.16
C VAL A 20 11.68 34.63 43.30
N ILE A 21 10.74 35.60 43.36
CA ILE A 21 9.55 35.58 42.49
C ILE A 21 9.90 35.97 41.05
N ALA A 22 10.85 36.90 40.84
CA ALA A 22 11.29 37.27 39.49
C ALA A 22 12.07 36.14 38.78
N THR A 23 12.78 35.29 39.52
CA THR A 23 13.46 34.11 38.95
C THR A 23 12.52 32.92 38.70
N LEU A 24 11.46 32.76 39.51
CA LEU A 24 10.41 31.76 39.23
C LEU A 24 9.52 32.14 38.04
N ILE A 25 9.27 33.43 37.81
CA ILE A 25 8.53 33.89 36.62
C ILE A 25 9.42 33.81 35.38
N ALA A 26 10.73 34.08 35.46
CA ALA A 26 11.63 33.91 34.32
C ALA A 26 11.88 32.42 33.95
N ALA A 27 11.97 31.52 34.94
CA ALA A 27 12.09 30.07 34.69
C ALA A 27 10.77 29.42 34.25
N GLY A 28 9.63 29.89 34.78
CA GLY A 28 8.29 29.44 34.34
C GLY A 28 7.93 29.95 32.95
N SER A 29 8.35 31.16 32.58
CA SER A 29 8.12 31.73 31.23
C SER A 29 9.04 31.13 30.17
N LEU A 30 10.21 30.60 30.57
CA LEU A 30 11.10 29.89 29.64
C LEU A 30 10.67 28.43 29.43
N TYR A 31 9.96 27.81 30.40
CA TYR A 31 9.33 26.50 30.24
C TYR A 31 7.98 26.54 29.49
N LEU A 32 7.36 27.72 29.35
CA LEU A 32 6.09 27.92 28.65
C LEU A 32 6.25 28.46 27.21
N LEU A 33 7.48 28.64 26.72
CA LEU A 33 7.76 29.09 25.35
C LEU A 33 8.57 28.12 24.50
N SER A 34 8.86 26.91 25.01
CA SER A 34 9.02 25.73 24.14
C SER A 34 7.64 25.11 23.89
N SER A 35 6.74 25.88 23.31
CA SER A 35 5.75 25.28 22.44
C SER A 35 6.52 24.85 21.20
N ASP A 36 7.04 23.63 21.22
CA ASP A 36 7.48 22.95 20.02
C ASP A 36 6.37 23.12 18.99
N THR A 37 6.70 23.81 17.92
CA THR A 37 5.86 23.95 16.75
C THR A 37 5.48 22.55 16.26
N ASN A 38 4.23 22.18 16.52
CA ASN A 38 3.52 20.96 16.12
C ASN A 38 4.09 20.32 14.83
N SER A 39 4.95 19.31 15.00
CA SER A 39 4.85 18.07 14.24
C SER A 39 3.98 17.17 15.10
N SER A 40 2.67 17.10 14.85
CA SER A 40 1.82 16.17 15.58
C SER A 40 2.28 14.75 15.27
N ASP A 41 2.93 14.10 16.22
CA ASP A 41 3.36 12.72 16.13
C ASP A 41 2.17 11.81 15.77
N LEU A 42 2.37 10.82 14.89
CA LEU A 42 1.35 9.82 14.59
C LEU A 42 1.00 9.00 15.84
N ALA A 43 1.91 8.94 16.82
CA ALA A 43 1.83 8.08 18.00
C ALA A 43 1.58 6.60 17.64
N ALA A 44 1.82 6.23 16.37
CA ALA A 44 1.70 4.88 15.86
C ALA A 44 2.90 4.07 16.37
N PRO A 45 2.69 2.87 16.92
CA PRO A 45 3.78 2.07 17.50
C PRO A 45 4.86 1.61 16.49
N GLY A 46 4.60 1.75 15.19
CA GLY A 46 5.40 1.12 14.14
C GLY A 46 5.10 -0.37 14.01
N VAL A 47 5.98 -1.06 13.29
CA VAL A 47 5.83 -2.51 13.04
C VAL A 47 6.12 -3.32 14.30
N VAL A 48 5.15 -4.15 14.71
CA VAL A 48 5.29 -5.11 15.80
C VAL A 48 5.53 -6.51 15.21
N ALA A 49 6.76 -7.01 15.36
CA ALA A 49 7.20 -8.28 14.76
C ALA A 49 6.35 -9.49 15.18
N THR A 50 5.86 -9.51 16.43
CA THR A 50 5.02 -10.61 16.94
C THR A 50 3.62 -10.67 16.34
N ASN A 51 3.22 -9.68 15.54
CA ASN A 51 1.96 -9.73 14.80
C ASN A 51 2.06 -10.61 13.54
N PHE A 52 3.27 -10.84 13.01
CA PHE A 52 3.47 -11.70 11.86
C PHE A 52 3.31 -13.17 12.24
N LEU A 53 2.50 -13.90 11.46
CA LEU A 53 2.24 -15.31 11.69
C LEU A 53 3.47 -16.17 11.41
N GLU A 54 3.59 -17.31 12.08
CA GLU A 54 4.69 -18.24 11.84
C GLU A 54 4.67 -18.72 10.37
N GLY A 55 5.80 -18.57 9.67
CA GLY A 55 5.96 -18.90 8.24
C GLY A 55 5.58 -17.77 7.27
N SER A 56 5.04 -16.63 7.75
CA SER A 56 4.66 -15.52 6.86
C SER A 56 5.85 -14.69 6.38
N LEU A 57 6.99 -14.81 7.07
CA LEU A 57 8.25 -14.18 6.71
C LEU A 57 9.26 -15.22 6.25
N THR A 58 10.08 -14.87 5.25
CA THR A 58 11.19 -15.73 4.80
C THR A 58 12.38 -15.71 5.77
N LYS A 59 12.52 -14.62 6.53
CA LYS A 59 13.56 -14.37 7.53
C LYS A 59 13.04 -13.43 8.62
N ALA A 60 13.71 -13.40 9.76
CA ALA A 60 13.38 -12.46 10.83
C ALA A 60 13.51 -11.00 10.34
N ILE A 61 12.64 -10.12 10.84
CA ILE A 61 12.70 -8.68 10.56
C ILE A 61 14.03 -8.14 11.10
N THR A 62 14.77 -7.43 10.24
CA THR A 62 16.05 -6.79 10.61
C THR A 62 15.90 -5.27 10.57
N THR A 63 16.85 -4.58 11.19
CA THR A 63 16.95 -3.11 11.12
C THR A 63 18.14 -2.69 10.29
N GLU A 64 18.01 -1.60 9.54
CA GLU A 64 19.09 -0.96 8.80
C GLU A 64 18.90 0.55 8.75
N ASP A 65 19.99 1.28 8.53
CA ASP A 65 19.95 2.73 8.32
C ASP A 65 19.28 3.04 6.98
N CYS A 66 18.40 4.04 6.98
CA CYS A 66 17.61 4.41 5.81
C CYS A 66 17.38 5.93 5.73
N THR A 67 16.98 6.39 4.56
CA THR A 67 16.54 7.77 4.32
C THR A 67 15.05 7.77 4.01
N LEU A 68 14.28 8.64 4.66
CA LEU A 68 12.86 8.83 4.41
C LEU A 68 12.62 9.75 3.21
N SER A 69 11.38 9.79 2.75
CA SER A 69 10.96 10.54 1.56
C SER A 69 11.23 12.06 1.60
N ASP A 70 11.46 12.64 2.78
CA ASP A 70 11.83 14.05 2.96
C ASP A 70 13.34 14.28 3.13
N GLY A 71 14.14 13.22 3.08
CA GLY A 71 15.59 13.25 3.31
C GLY A 71 16.01 12.98 4.76
N THR A 72 15.08 12.77 5.69
CA THR A 72 15.39 12.42 7.08
C THR A 72 16.10 11.08 7.16
N GLU A 73 17.29 11.03 7.76
CA GLU A 73 17.99 9.78 8.08
C GLU A 73 17.44 9.18 9.37
N THR A 74 17.17 7.87 9.37
CA THR A 74 16.63 7.14 10.51
C THR A 74 16.97 5.64 10.43
N THR A 75 16.42 4.84 11.34
CA THR A 75 16.45 3.38 11.27
C THR A 75 15.13 2.86 10.71
N CYS A 76 15.21 1.93 9.76
CA CYS A 76 14.07 1.25 9.18
C CYS A 76 14.10 -0.25 9.48
N TYR A 77 12.93 -0.88 9.46
CA TYR A 77 12.77 -2.32 9.38
C TYR A 77 12.81 -2.79 7.93
N ARG A 78 13.61 -3.82 7.68
CA ARG A 78 13.57 -4.64 6.46
C ARG A 78 12.69 -5.86 6.74
N ILE A 79 11.59 -5.97 6.01
CA ILE A 79 10.57 -7.01 6.19
C ILE A 79 10.45 -7.76 4.88
N GLU A 80 10.57 -9.08 4.89
CA GLU A 80 10.42 -9.91 3.69
C GLU A 80 9.33 -10.95 3.91
N VAL A 81 8.17 -10.72 3.27
CA VAL A 81 7.05 -11.66 3.29
C VAL A 81 7.26 -12.80 2.30
N SER A 82 6.70 -13.96 2.59
CA SER A 82 6.90 -15.21 1.83
C SER A 82 6.29 -15.22 0.43
N GLY A 83 5.27 -14.40 0.18
CA GLY A 83 4.45 -14.46 -1.04
C GLY A 83 3.46 -15.63 -1.05
N ALA A 84 3.26 -16.28 0.10
CA ALA A 84 2.28 -17.35 0.31
C ALA A 84 1.61 -17.17 1.68
N PRO A 85 0.28 -17.02 1.73
CA PRO A 85 -0.41 -16.77 2.98
C PRO A 85 -0.44 -18.05 3.82
N VAL A 86 -0.10 -17.96 5.10
CA VAL A 86 0.04 -19.15 5.96
C VAL A 86 -1.28 -19.70 6.52
N ASP A 87 -2.32 -18.87 6.52
CA ASP A 87 -3.62 -19.17 7.14
C ASP A 87 -4.79 -19.08 6.15
N THR A 88 -4.49 -19.00 4.85
CA THR A 88 -5.49 -18.81 3.80
C THR A 88 -5.36 -19.88 2.74
N LYS A 89 -6.49 -20.50 2.39
CA LYS A 89 -6.58 -21.34 1.19
C LYS A 89 -6.83 -20.41 0.00
N ILE A 90 -5.87 -20.39 -0.93
CA ILE A 90 -5.98 -19.60 -2.16
C ILE A 90 -7.04 -20.21 -3.09
N GLY A 91 -7.83 -19.33 -3.72
CA GLY A 91 -8.95 -19.73 -4.58
C GLY A 91 -10.18 -20.20 -3.80
N PRO A 92 -11.31 -20.45 -4.47
CA PRO A 92 -11.50 -20.49 -5.93
C PRO A 92 -11.46 -19.10 -6.60
N PHE A 93 -11.36 -19.06 -7.93
CA PHE A 93 -11.34 -17.84 -8.73
C PHE A 93 -12.45 -17.83 -9.78
N CYS A 94 -12.21 -18.43 -10.94
CA CYS A 94 -13.13 -18.42 -12.05
C CYS A 94 -14.16 -19.57 -11.93
N PRO A 95 -15.42 -19.34 -12.34
CA PRO A 95 -16.42 -20.39 -12.41
C PRO A 95 -16.13 -21.28 -13.61
N GLU A 96 -16.27 -22.61 -13.47
CA GLU A 96 -16.09 -23.54 -14.59
C GLU A 96 -17.23 -23.44 -15.64
N SER A 97 -18.43 -23.04 -15.22
CA SER A 97 -19.61 -22.97 -16.07
C SER A 97 -20.59 -21.86 -15.67
N THR A 98 -21.55 -21.57 -16.55
CA THR A 98 -22.68 -20.67 -16.25
C THR A 98 -23.64 -21.19 -15.18
N SER A 99 -23.46 -22.44 -14.71
CA SER A 99 -24.20 -23.03 -13.60
C SER A 99 -23.43 -23.05 -12.28
N SER A 100 -22.15 -22.66 -12.29
CA SER A 100 -21.33 -22.56 -11.09
C SER A 100 -21.90 -21.50 -10.15
N THR A 101 -21.86 -21.81 -8.86
CA THR A 101 -22.37 -20.95 -7.79
C THR A 101 -21.21 -20.26 -7.06
N ALA A 102 -21.54 -19.28 -6.22
CA ALA A 102 -20.57 -18.52 -5.44
C ALA A 102 -19.66 -19.41 -4.57
N GLU A 103 -20.11 -20.58 -4.12
CA GLU A 103 -19.30 -21.47 -3.27
C GLU A 103 -18.10 -22.11 -3.98
N VAL A 104 -18.05 -22.03 -5.32
CA VAL A 104 -16.97 -22.60 -6.15
C VAL A 104 -16.35 -21.57 -7.10
N SER A 105 -16.59 -20.29 -6.87
CA SER A 105 -16.02 -19.16 -7.60
C SER A 105 -15.60 -18.10 -6.59
N GLY A 106 -14.66 -17.23 -6.96
CA GLY A 106 -14.30 -16.10 -6.13
C GLY A 106 -15.18 -14.88 -6.41
N ILE A 107 -14.58 -13.70 -6.32
CA ILE A 107 -15.25 -12.41 -6.49
C ILE A 107 -14.65 -11.59 -7.64
N TRP A 108 -15.41 -10.61 -8.12
CA TRP A 108 -14.94 -9.58 -9.02
C TRP A 108 -15.15 -8.19 -8.42
N LEU A 109 -14.12 -7.35 -8.50
CA LEU A 109 -14.08 -5.99 -7.97
C LEU A 109 -13.94 -5.02 -9.14
N ASP A 110 -15.00 -4.28 -9.48
CA ASP A 110 -14.98 -3.36 -10.62
C ASP A 110 -14.62 -1.90 -10.25
N GLY A 111 -14.24 -1.65 -8.99
CA GLY A 111 -13.94 -0.31 -8.46
C GLY A 111 -15.17 0.41 -7.89
N GLU A 112 -16.38 -0.04 -8.24
CA GLU A 112 -17.64 0.51 -7.72
C GLU A 112 -18.42 -0.51 -6.89
N LYS A 113 -18.37 -1.78 -7.28
CA LYS A 113 -19.13 -2.90 -6.72
C LYS A 113 -18.26 -4.16 -6.61
N MET A 114 -18.70 -5.03 -5.72
CA MET A 114 -18.24 -6.41 -5.62
C MET A 114 -19.34 -7.34 -6.11
N TYR A 115 -18.95 -8.38 -6.83
CA TYR A 115 -19.83 -9.45 -7.29
C TYR A 115 -19.24 -10.79 -6.90
N ASN A 116 -20.08 -11.78 -6.64
CA ASN A 116 -19.65 -13.17 -6.80
C ASN A 116 -19.34 -13.36 -8.28
N ALA A 117 -18.15 -13.84 -8.61
CA ALA A 117 -17.75 -14.13 -9.98
C ALA A 117 -18.36 -15.47 -10.45
N ASP A 118 -19.63 -15.73 -10.11
CA ASP A 118 -20.29 -17.00 -10.38
C ASP A 118 -20.81 -17.10 -11.83
N GLY A 119 -21.44 -18.22 -12.16
CA GLY A 119 -21.98 -18.46 -13.49
C GLY A 119 -23.05 -17.44 -13.91
N GLN A 120 -23.84 -16.93 -12.96
CA GLN A 120 -24.88 -15.93 -13.23
C GLN A 120 -24.24 -14.57 -13.54
N PHE A 121 -23.23 -14.16 -12.76
CA PHE A 121 -22.45 -12.96 -13.04
C PHE A 121 -21.84 -13.01 -14.45
N ILE A 122 -21.25 -14.14 -14.85
CA ILE A 122 -20.68 -14.31 -16.19
C ILE A 122 -21.72 -14.15 -17.31
N MET A 123 -22.95 -14.62 -17.10
CA MET A 123 -24.05 -14.41 -18.06
C MET A 123 -24.51 -12.95 -18.13
N ASP A 124 -24.46 -12.24 -17.00
CA ASP A 124 -24.98 -10.88 -16.85
C ASP A 124 -23.98 -9.79 -17.26
N LEU A 125 -22.72 -10.13 -17.58
CA LEU A 125 -21.67 -9.18 -17.99
C LEU A 125 -22.13 -8.18 -19.06
N SER A 126 -22.87 -8.65 -20.08
CA SER A 126 -23.37 -7.79 -21.15
C SER A 126 -24.39 -6.75 -20.67
N THR A 127 -25.16 -7.08 -19.63
CA THR A 127 -26.12 -6.18 -18.99
C THR A 127 -25.42 -5.24 -18.02
N ILE A 128 -24.52 -5.78 -17.18
CA ILE A 128 -23.74 -5.02 -16.19
C ILE A 128 -22.94 -3.91 -16.89
N TYR A 129 -22.19 -4.27 -17.93
CA TYR A 129 -21.33 -3.34 -18.68
C TYR A 129 -21.98 -2.72 -19.92
N LYS A 130 -23.27 -3.02 -20.16
CA LYS A 130 -24.07 -2.46 -21.27
C LYS A 130 -23.42 -2.62 -22.65
N ASP A 131 -22.76 -3.75 -22.87
CA ASP A 131 -22.12 -4.09 -24.13
C ASP A 131 -22.37 -5.57 -24.47
N VAL A 132 -23.12 -5.80 -25.55
CA VAL A 132 -23.52 -7.15 -26.02
C VAL A 132 -22.35 -8.01 -26.48
N LYS A 133 -21.14 -7.44 -26.63
CA LYS A 133 -19.94 -8.20 -26.97
C LYS A 133 -19.45 -9.09 -25.82
N TRP A 134 -19.84 -8.80 -24.57
CA TRP A 134 -19.47 -9.64 -23.43
C TRP A 134 -20.07 -11.03 -23.56
N LYS A 135 -19.22 -12.03 -23.81
CA LYS A 135 -19.55 -13.46 -23.75
C LYS A 135 -18.28 -14.27 -23.44
N LEU A 136 -18.12 -14.63 -22.17
CA LEU A 136 -16.98 -15.41 -21.66
C LEU A 136 -17.22 -16.93 -21.67
N TYR A 137 -18.29 -17.41 -22.29
CA TYR A 137 -18.68 -18.82 -22.27
C TYR A 137 -19.05 -19.31 -23.67
N ASP A 138 -18.98 -20.63 -23.89
CA ASP A 138 -19.43 -21.26 -25.12
C ASP A 138 -20.91 -21.65 -25.10
N ASP A 139 -21.42 -22.24 -26.17
CA ASP A 139 -22.85 -22.58 -26.29
C ASP A 139 -23.28 -23.74 -25.38
N SER A 140 -22.33 -24.47 -24.78
CA SER A 140 -22.61 -25.46 -23.74
C SER A 140 -22.70 -24.86 -22.33
N GLY A 141 -22.35 -23.57 -22.19
CA GLY A 141 -22.25 -22.89 -20.90
C GLY A 141 -20.90 -23.06 -20.20
N LYS A 142 -19.90 -23.67 -20.86
CA LYS A 142 -18.54 -23.74 -20.31
C LYS A 142 -17.90 -22.36 -20.37
N VAL A 143 -17.39 -21.88 -19.23
CA VAL A 143 -16.68 -20.60 -19.17
C VAL A 143 -15.26 -20.79 -19.73
N LYS A 144 -14.81 -19.80 -20.50
CA LYS A 144 -13.46 -19.70 -21.03
C LYS A 144 -12.57 -19.19 -19.91
N VAL A 145 -11.89 -20.13 -19.25
CA VAL A 145 -10.97 -19.86 -18.16
C VAL A 145 -9.54 -20.04 -18.64
N THR A 146 -8.58 -19.29 -18.08
CA THR A 146 -7.16 -19.50 -18.35
C THR A 146 -6.64 -20.73 -17.59
N ASP A 147 -6.67 -21.89 -18.22
CA ASP A 147 -6.35 -23.20 -17.63
C ASP A 147 -4.94 -23.74 -17.99
N THR A 148 -4.10 -22.87 -18.57
CA THR A 148 -2.73 -23.19 -18.98
C THR A 148 -1.79 -22.03 -18.68
N LYS A 149 -0.49 -22.31 -18.59
CA LYS A 149 0.54 -21.28 -18.41
C LYS A 149 0.49 -20.24 -19.52
N GLU A 150 0.36 -20.67 -20.77
CA GLU A 150 0.30 -19.81 -21.93
C GLU A 150 -0.91 -18.89 -21.89
N ALA A 151 -2.08 -19.42 -21.52
CA ALA A 151 -3.31 -18.64 -21.39
C ALA A 151 -3.20 -17.61 -20.26
N PHE A 152 -2.73 -18.03 -19.07
CA PHE A 152 -2.53 -17.13 -17.95
C PHE A 152 -1.54 -16.01 -18.28
N GLN A 153 -0.36 -16.33 -18.82
CA GLN A 153 0.64 -15.33 -19.19
C GLN A 153 0.18 -14.40 -20.34
N GLY A 154 -0.69 -14.90 -21.22
CA GLY A 154 -1.26 -14.11 -22.30
C GLY A 154 -2.41 -13.20 -21.88
N ALA A 155 -3.12 -13.53 -20.79
CA ALA A 155 -4.28 -12.78 -20.30
C ALA A 155 -3.98 -11.88 -19.08
N ALA A 156 -3.09 -12.29 -18.19
CA ALA A 156 -2.77 -11.57 -16.95
C ALA A 156 -1.71 -10.47 -17.16
N ARG A 157 -1.96 -9.59 -18.13
CA ARG A 157 -1.06 -8.50 -18.53
C ARG A 157 -1.86 -7.29 -19.07
N PRO A 158 -1.32 -6.06 -19.00
CA PRO A 158 -2.04 -4.88 -19.51
C PRO A 158 -2.37 -4.96 -21.00
N ASP A 159 -1.47 -5.51 -21.81
CA ASP A 159 -1.66 -5.76 -23.24
C ASP A 159 -2.11 -7.21 -23.48
N VAL A 160 -3.34 -7.52 -23.07
CA VAL A 160 -3.96 -8.84 -23.25
C VAL A 160 -3.83 -9.30 -24.69
N GLN A 161 -3.30 -10.52 -24.90
CA GLN A 161 -3.19 -11.08 -26.24
C GLN A 161 -4.58 -11.36 -26.80
N GLU A 162 -4.78 -11.11 -28.10
CA GLU A 162 -6.10 -11.20 -28.73
C GLU A 162 -6.78 -12.57 -28.53
N ALA A 163 -5.99 -13.66 -28.50
CA ALA A 163 -6.49 -15.01 -28.27
C ALA A 163 -7.12 -15.24 -26.89
N TYR A 164 -6.74 -14.43 -25.88
CA TYR A 164 -7.18 -14.59 -24.49
C TYR A 164 -8.10 -13.46 -24.01
N LYS A 165 -8.58 -12.62 -24.93
CA LYS A 165 -9.75 -11.77 -24.66
C LYS A 165 -10.98 -12.65 -24.45
N TYR A 166 -12.00 -12.13 -23.78
CA TYR A 166 -13.22 -12.91 -23.45
C TYR A 166 -12.92 -14.15 -22.61
N HIS A 167 -11.98 -14.05 -21.68
CA HIS A 167 -11.69 -15.07 -20.68
C HIS A 167 -11.89 -14.54 -19.26
N CYS A 168 -12.30 -15.44 -18.37
CA CYS A 168 -12.06 -15.28 -16.95
C CYS A 168 -10.61 -15.71 -16.68
N VAL A 169 -9.84 -14.85 -16.04
CA VAL A 169 -8.41 -15.04 -15.78
C VAL A 169 -8.23 -15.55 -14.36
N GLU A 170 -7.67 -16.74 -14.26
CA GLU A 170 -7.15 -17.31 -13.02
C GLU A 170 -5.73 -17.84 -13.22
N GLY A 171 -4.99 -18.03 -12.13
CA GLY A 171 -3.62 -18.49 -12.18
C GLY A 171 -3.27 -19.42 -11.03
N THR A 172 -2.06 -19.96 -11.11
CA THR A 172 -1.41 -20.71 -10.04
C THR A 172 0.09 -20.39 -10.05
N TRP A 173 0.80 -20.71 -8.97
CA TRP A 173 2.24 -20.50 -8.89
C TRP A 173 2.99 -21.19 -10.03
N GLU A 174 2.62 -22.40 -10.44
CA GLU A 174 3.29 -23.15 -11.52
C GLU A 174 3.31 -22.40 -12.87
N TRP A 175 2.38 -21.45 -13.06
CA TRP A 175 2.25 -20.67 -14.29
C TRP A 175 2.93 -19.29 -14.20
N THR A 176 3.38 -18.88 -13.01
CA THR A 176 4.18 -17.65 -12.85
C THR A 176 5.58 -17.82 -13.44
N GLU A 177 6.31 -16.70 -13.53
CA GLU A 177 7.71 -16.69 -13.96
C GLU A 177 8.62 -17.47 -13.01
N THR A 178 8.33 -17.43 -11.71
CA THR A 178 9.11 -18.08 -10.65
C THR A 178 8.70 -19.52 -10.39
N THR A 179 7.52 -19.95 -10.86
CA THR A 179 6.90 -21.26 -10.59
C THR A 179 6.62 -21.53 -9.10
N LYS A 180 6.74 -20.51 -8.25
CA LYS A 180 6.76 -20.58 -6.78
C LYS A 180 6.17 -19.30 -6.18
N PRO A 181 5.86 -19.28 -4.87
CA PRO A 181 5.65 -18.02 -4.15
C PRO A 181 6.77 -17.01 -4.43
N VAL A 182 6.41 -15.73 -4.51
CA VAL A 182 7.31 -14.62 -4.81
C VAL A 182 7.53 -13.83 -3.53
N PRO A 183 8.66 -14.02 -2.82
CA PRO A 183 8.98 -13.20 -1.67
C PRO A 183 9.05 -11.73 -2.06
N THR A 184 8.51 -10.87 -1.20
CA THR A 184 8.56 -9.41 -1.41
C THR A 184 9.16 -8.77 -0.17
N SER A 185 10.20 -7.96 -0.37
CA SER A 185 10.82 -7.17 0.69
C SER A 185 10.25 -5.75 0.67
N ILE A 186 10.16 -5.13 1.85
CA ILE A 186 9.85 -3.71 2.01
C ILE A 186 10.74 -3.11 3.10
N LEU A 187 10.97 -1.80 3.00
CA LEU A 187 11.65 -0.99 3.99
C LEU A 187 10.70 0.02 4.62
N VAL A 188 10.51 0.00 5.94
CA VAL A 188 9.59 0.93 6.63
C VAL A 188 10.25 1.54 7.86
N PRO A 189 9.97 2.80 8.24
CA PRO A 189 10.57 3.39 9.43
C PRO A 189 10.22 2.58 10.69
N VAL A 190 11.19 2.41 11.60
CA VAL A 190 10.94 1.76 12.90
C VAL A 190 9.90 2.55 13.71
N THR A 191 10.02 3.87 13.68
CA THR A 191 9.07 4.80 14.29
C THR A 191 8.41 5.62 13.17
N PRO A 192 7.12 5.42 12.88
CA PRO A 192 6.40 6.21 11.88
C PRO A 192 6.51 7.71 12.15
N VAL A 193 6.82 8.49 11.12
CA VAL A 193 7.01 9.94 11.22
C VAL A 193 5.92 10.63 10.41
N MET A 194 5.17 11.56 11.00
CA MET A 194 4.13 12.30 10.27
C MET A 194 4.74 13.11 9.13
N ALA A 195 4.17 13.00 7.93
CA ALA A 195 4.52 13.83 6.79
C ALA A 195 3.72 15.14 6.80
N SER A 196 4.28 16.18 6.18
CA SER A 196 3.60 17.48 5.99
C SER A 196 2.31 17.36 5.18
N ASN A 197 2.23 16.38 4.26
CA ASN A 197 1.05 16.07 3.47
C ASN A 197 0.94 14.56 3.32
N SER A 198 -0.29 14.05 3.27
CA SER A 198 -0.53 12.65 2.89
C SER A 198 -0.10 12.39 1.46
N SER A 199 0.33 11.17 1.17
CA SER A 199 0.69 10.74 -0.20
C SER A 199 0.18 9.32 -0.47
N THR A 200 -0.01 8.96 -1.73
CA THR A 200 -0.32 7.57 -2.09
C THR A 200 1.00 6.84 -2.38
N PRO A 201 1.33 5.74 -1.66
CA PRO A 201 2.50 4.94 -1.98
C PRO A 201 2.45 4.44 -3.43
N ARG A 202 3.61 4.38 -4.08
CA ARG A 202 3.73 3.89 -5.45
C ARG A 202 4.06 2.39 -5.43
N GLY A 203 3.45 1.62 -6.32
CA GLY A 203 3.67 0.16 -6.39
C GLY A 203 2.99 -0.55 -5.22
N ASN A 204 3.78 -1.29 -4.43
CA ASN A 204 3.30 -1.93 -3.21
C ASN A 204 2.90 -0.88 -2.17
N LEU A 205 1.78 -1.17 -1.51
CA LEU A 205 1.15 -0.32 -0.52
C LEU A 205 1.42 -0.78 0.92
N GLY A 206 1.94 -2.00 1.08
CA GLY A 206 2.24 -2.59 2.36
C GLY A 206 2.50 -4.08 2.28
N VAL A 207 2.53 -4.70 3.45
CA VAL A 207 2.56 -6.16 3.60
C VAL A 207 1.53 -6.59 4.62
N THR A 208 1.00 -7.79 4.43
CA THR A 208 0.09 -8.44 5.38
C THR A 208 0.86 -9.24 6.42
N ILE A 209 0.26 -9.43 7.59
CA ILE A 209 0.86 -10.22 8.66
C ILE A 209 0.90 -11.73 8.37
N ASN A 210 0.10 -12.19 7.39
CA ASN A 210 0.06 -13.60 6.99
C ASN A 210 0.93 -13.95 5.78
N GLY A 211 1.63 -12.98 5.17
CA GLY A 211 2.76 -13.27 4.26
C GLY A 211 2.58 -12.82 2.81
N LEU A 212 1.67 -11.90 2.56
CA LEU A 212 1.41 -11.32 1.24
C LEU A 212 1.84 -9.87 1.14
N VAL A 213 2.21 -9.49 -0.07
CA VAL A 213 2.28 -8.09 -0.46
C VAL A 213 0.89 -7.52 -0.67
N ILE A 214 0.70 -6.26 -0.27
CA ILE A 214 -0.47 -5.45 -0.57
C ILE A 214 -0.13 -4.59 -1.78
N SER A 215 -0.75 -4.86 -2.92
CA SER A 215 -0.47 -4.14 -4.17
C SER A 215 -1.43 -2.98 -4.39
N ALA A 216 -1.03 -2.03 -5.25
CA ALA A 216 -1.93 -1.02 -5.78
C ALA A 216 -3.07 -1.66 -6.59
N SER A 217 -4.17 -0.92 -6.74
CA SER A 217 -5.37 -1.35 -7.46
C SER A 217 -5.06 -2.03 -8.79
N ALA A 218 -5.70 -3.18 -9.03
CA ALA A 218 -5.71 -3.81 -10.33
C ALA A 218 -6.27 -2.85 -11.40
N PRO A 219 -5.74 -2.84 -12.64
CA PRO A 219 -6.15 -1.89 -13.67
C PRO A 219 -7.50 -2.30 -14.30
N VAL A 220 -8.59 -2.07 -13.57
CA VAL A 220 -9.95 -2.48 -13.98
C VAL A 220 -10.31 -1.98 -15.38
N ASP A 221 -10.00 -0.74 -15.73
CA ASP A 221 -10.27 -0.19 -17.06
C ASP A 221 -9.59 -0.98 -18.19
N ALA A 222 -8.35 -1.43 -17.96
CA ALA A 222 -7.62 -2.24 -18.94
C ALA A 222 -8.20 -3.66 -19.04
N ILE A 223 -8.59 -4.25 -17.91
CA ILE A 223 -9.21 -5.58 -17.83
C ILE A 223 -10.56 -5.57 -18.57
N LEU A 224 -11.43 -4.62 -18.26
CA LEU A 224 -12.72 -4.47 -18.92
C LEU A 224 -12.57 -4.09 -20.40
N GLY A 225 -11.57 -3.27 -20.74
CA GLY A 225 -11.24 -2.91 -22.13
C GLY A 225 -10.78 -4.10 -22.99
N ALA A 226 -10.23 -5.14 -22.36
CA ALA A 226 -9.87 -6.40 -23.00
C ALA A 226 -11.02 -7.44 -23.02
N TYR A 227 -12.19 -7.11 -22.48
CA TYR A 227 -13.29 -8.04 -22.24
C TYR A 227 -12.84 -9.26 -21.42
N THR A 228 -11.98 -9.07 -20.42
CA THR A 228 -11.58 -10.11 -19.48
C THR A 228 -12.11 -9.82 -18.09
N ILE A 229 -12.15 -10.85 -17.24
CA ILE A 229 -12.42 -10.72 -15.81
C ILE A 229 -11.23 -11.32 -15.07
N ALA A 230 -10.48 -10.52 -14.31
CA ALA A 230 -9.38 -11.02 -13.49
C ALA A 230 -9.90 -11.36 -12.10
N ALA A 231 -10.53 -12.54 -11.98
CA ALA A 231 -11.21 -12.94 -10.76
C ALA A 231 -10.24 -12.92 -9.56
N PHE A 232 -10.72 -12.35 -8.46
CA PHE A 232 -10.10 -12.47 -7.16
C PHE A 232 -10.70 -13.69 -6.46
N ASP A 233 -9.99 -14.27 -5.51
CA ASP A 233 -10.63 -15.20 -4.58
C ASP A 233 -11.43 -14.44 -3.52
N ASP A 234 -12.19 -15.17 -2.71
CA ASP A 234 -13.02 -14.60 -1.64
C ASP A 234 -12.23 -13.88 -0.56
N CYS A 235 -10.90 -13.95 -0.57
CA CYS A 235 -10.02 -13.25 0.35
C CYS A 235 -9.55 -11.88 -0.21
N GLY A 236 -9.76 -11.63 -1.51
CA GLY A 236 -9.41 -10.39 -2.20
C GLY A 236 -8.04 -10.40 -2.88
N GLY A 237 -7.47 -11.59 -3.11
CA GLY A 237 -6.19 -11.77 -3.81
C GLY A 237 -6.33 -12.46 -5.17
N HIS A 238 -5.33 -12.32 -6.03
CA HIS A 238 -5.23 -13.07 -7.28
C HIS A 238 -3.76 -13.24 -7.74
N PHE A 239 -3.55 -13.96 -8.84
CA PHE A 239 -2.23 -14.18 -9.42
C PHE A 239 -1.88 -13.17 -10.53
N ASN A 240 -0.62 -12.73 -10.54
CA ASN A 240 0.03 -12.07 -11.67
C ASN A 240 1.27 -12.89 -12.09
N PRO A 241 1.65 -12.91 -13.39
CA PRO A 241 2.79 -13.68 -13.87
C PRO A 241 4.11 -13.39 -13.16
N THR A 242 4.35 -12.14 -12.75
CA THR A 242 5.59 -11.73 -12.12
C THR A 242 5.45 -11.61 -10.60
N ALA A 243 4.39 -10.98 -10.09
CA ALA A 243 4.21 -10.76 -8.65
C ALA A 243 3.70 -11.99 -7.89
N GLY A 244 3.26 -13.05 -8.58
CA GLY A 244 2.63 -14.20 -7.94
C GLY A 244 1.26 -13.86 -7.35
N TYR A 245 0.89 -14.53 -6.25
CA TYR A 245 -0.36 -14.25 -5.54
C TYR A 245 -0.19 -13.04 -4.61
N HIS A 246 -1.05 -12.04 -4.76
CA HIS A 246 -0.95 -10.76 -4.07
C HIS A 246 -2.34 -10.17 -3.77
N LEU A 247 -2.40 -9.28 -2.78
CA LEU A 247 -3.66 -8.77 -2.23
C LEU A 247 -4.03 -7.40 -2.81
N HIS A 248 -5.29 -7.23 -3.22
CA HIS A 248 -5.87 -5.95 -3.66
C HIS A 248 -7.00 -5.47 -2.75
N ALA A 249 -7.64 -6.38 -2.04
CA ALA A 249 -8.74 -6.10 -1.11
C ALA A 249 -8.69 -7.07 0.08
N TYR A 250 -9.46 -6.79 1.15
CA TYR A 250 -9.59 -7.70 2.27
C TYR A 250 -11.08 -7.93 2.58
N THR A 251 -11.46 -9.19 2.67
CA THR A 251 -12.83 -9.66 2.91
C THR A 251 -12.86 -10.80 3.94
N GLY A 252 -11.75 -11.06 4.62
CA GLY A 252 -11.65 -12.15 5.59
C GLY A 252 -11.93 -13.54 5.01
N CYS A 253 -11.86 -13.69 3.68
CA CYS A 253 -12.26 -14.90 2.95
C CYS A 253 -13.77 -15.19 2.93
N GLU A 254 -14.61 -14.20 3.24
CA GLU A 254 -16.08 -14.29 3.20
C GLU A 254 -16.68 -13.67 1.92
N GLY A 255 -15.84 -13.20 0.99
CA GLY A 255 -16.27 -12.60 -0.26
C GLY A 255 -17.29 -11.46 -0.07
N VAL A 256 -18.39 -11.51 -0.83
CA VAL A 256 -19.49 -10.52 -0.76
C VAL A 256 -20.20 -10.50 0.59
N GLU A 257 -20.09 -11.57 1.39
CA GLU A 257 -20.79 -11.73 2.66
C GLU A 257 -19.99 -11.17 3.85
N TYR A 258 -18.81 -10.61 3.65
CA TYR A 258 -17.95 -10.06 4.71
C TYR A 258 -18.71 -9.20 5.74
N GLU A 259 -19.58 -8.30 5.26
CA GLU A 259 -20.38 -7.40 6.10
C GLU A 259 -21.42 -8.13 6.98
N SER A 260 -21.88 -9.30 6.54
CA SER A 260 -22.86 -10.10 7.28
C SER A 260 -22.28 -10.71 8.56
N HIS A 261 -20.95 -10.83 8.63
CA HIS A 261 -20.22 -11.41 9.75
C HIS A 261 -19.74 -10.37 10.78
N ILE A 262 -20.10 -9.10 10.60
CA ILE A 262 -19.75 -8.02 11.54
C ILE A 262 -20.89 -7.80 12.53
N ASP A 263 -20.74 -8.34 13.74
CA ASP A 263 -21.73 -8.19 14.81
C ASP A 263 -21.86 -6.75 15.32
N ASN A 264 -20.71 -6.09 15.52
CA ASN A 264 -20.65 -4.71 15.99
C ASN A 264 -19.94 -3.83 14.94
N PRO A 265 -20.68 -2.98 14.20
CA PRO A 265 -20.10 -2.15 13.14
C PRO A 265 -19.13 -1.08 13.66
N ASP A 266 -19.12 -0.79 14.96
CA ASP A 266 -18.24 0.20 15.60
C ASP A 266 -17.15 -0.44 16.47
N ALA A 267 -16.96 -1.76 16.38
CA ALA A 267 -15.82 -2.42 17.00
C ALA A 267 -14.52 -2.10 16.25
N GLU A 268 -13.43 -1.98 17.00
CA GLU A 268 -12.09 -1.97 16.42
C GLU A 268 -11.85 -3.30 15.71
N THR A 269 -11.35 -3.27 14.48
CA THR A 269 -11.10 -4.49 13.71
C THR A 269 -9.71 -5.06 14.02
N LYS A 270 -9.36 -6.19 13.41
CA LYS A 270 -8.04 -6.79 13.60
C LYS A 270 -7.01 -6.16 12.65
N ILE A 271 -5.75 -6.12 13.07
CA ILE A 271 -4.62 -5.82 12.18
C ILE A 271 -4.56 -6.89 11.09
N ILE A 272 -4.42 -6.46 9.84
CA ILE A 272 -4.18 -7.34 8.69
C ILE A 272 -2.77 -7.15 8.10
N GLY A 273 -2.11 -6.01 8.39
CA GLY A 273 -0.83 -5.67 7.79
C GLY A 273 -0.26 -4.34 8.26
N TYR A 274 0.74 -3.86 7.53
CA TYR A 274 1.38 -2.57 7.71
C TYR A 274 1.58 -1.88 6.37
N ALA A 275 1.37 -0.56 6.35
CA ALA A 275 1.59 0.28 5.19
C ALA A 275 3.07 0.70 5.05
N MET A 276 3.41 1.36 3.95
CA MET A 276 4.79 1.74 3.59
C MET A 276 5.44 2.78 4.51
N ASP A 277 4.66 3.44 5.37
CA ASP A 277 5.12 4.36 6.40
C ASP A 277 5.26 3.68 7.78
N GLY A 278 5.13 2.35 7.83
CA GLY A 278 5.25 1.55 9.06
C GLY A 278 4.01 1.59 9.95
N VAL A 279 2.93 2.25 9.54
CA VAL A 279 1.67 2.32 10.29
C VAL A 279 0.82 1.08 10.05
N ALA A 280 0.17 0.58 11.10
CA ALA A 280 -0.69 -0.60 11.02
C ALA A 280 -1.93 -0.37 10.13
N VAL A 281 -2.30 -1.42 9.39
CA VAL A 281 -3.51 -1.49 8.58
C VAL A 281 -4.44 -2.53 9.19
N PHE A 282 -5.64 -2.09 9.51
CA PHE A 282 -6.71 -2.87 10.12
C PHE A 282 -7.70 -3.35 9.03
N ALA A 283 -8.44 -4.42 9.30
CA ALA A 283 -9.47 -4.91 8.39
C ALA A 283 -10.56 -3.84 8.16
N PRO A 284 -11.27 -3.85 7.01
CA PRO A 284 -12.26 -2.81 6.71
C PRO A 284 -13.34 -2.71 7.79
N LEU A 285 -13.72 -1.49 8.13
CA LEU A 285 -14.91 -1.24 8.94
C LEU A 285 -16.17 -1.60 8.14
N SER A 286 -17.24 -1.90 8.88
CA SER A 286 -18.55 -2.04 8.25
C SER A 286 -19.00 -0.73 7.62
N SER A 287 -19.67 -0.82 6.47
CA SER A 287 -20.42 0.27 5.83
C SER A 287 -21.48 0.90 6.74
N LYS A 288 -21.88 0.21 7.82
CA LYS A 288 -22.80 0.71 8.84
C LYS A 288 -22.10 1.42 10.01
N SER A 289 -20.77 1.47 10.01
CA SER A 289 -20.00 2.11 11.07
C SER A 289 -20.29 3.61 11.17
N THR A 290 -20.31 4.11 12.40
CA THR A 290 -20.40 5.53 12.72
C THR A 290 -19.03 6.14 13.06
N ILE A 291 -17.97 5.32 13.05
CA ILE A 291 -16.60 5.76 13.26
C ILE A 291 -16.20 6.76 12.16
N LYS A 292 -15.66 7.90 12.58
CA LYS A 292 -15.14 8.91 11.66
C LYS A 292 -13.69 8.62 11.33
N LEU A 293 -13.42 8.52 10.04
CA LEU A 293 -12.08 8.34 9.48
C LEU A 293 -11.62 9.63 8.79
N ASP A 294 -10.32 9.81 8.69
CA ASP A 294 -9.70 10.90 7.96
C ASP A 294 -9.62 10.61 6.44
N GLU A 295 -8.97 11.51 5.70
CA GLU A 295 -8.83 11.39 4.24
C GLU A 295 -8.08 10.14 3.77
N CYS A 296 -7.21 9.57 4.61
CA CYS A 296 -6.48 8.32 4.34
C CYS A 296 -7.17 7.07 4.88
N ASN A 297 -8.43 7.21 5.33
CA ASN A 297 -9.21 6.12 5.92
C ASN A 297 -8.61 5.61 7.23
N GLY A 298 -7.95 6.50 7.98
CA GLY A 298 -7.37 6.19 9.28
C GLY A 298 -7.99 7.01 10.40
N ARG A 299 -7.58 6.69 11.63
CA ARG A 299 -7.91 7.45 12.83
C ARG A 299 -6.86 7.21 13.91
N THR A 300 -6.90 8.03 14.97
CA THR A 300 -6.09 7.83 16.17
C THR A 300 -6.94 7.30 17.32
N THR A 301 -6.47 6.24 17.99
CA THR A 301 -7.04 5.77 19.26
C THR A 301 -5.99 5.80 20.36
N ALA A 302 -6.43 5.79 21.62
CA ALA A 302 -5.51 5.75 22.76
C ALA A 302 -4.73 4.42 22.87
N LYS A 303 -5.25 3.34 22.26
CA LYS A 303 -4.67 2.00 22.33
C LYS A 303 -3.63 1.78 21.22
N ASP A 304 -3.99 2.13 19.99
CA ASP A 304 -3.24 1.72 18.80
C ASP A 304 -2.52 2.90 18.13
N GLY A 305 -2.67 4.12 18.66
CA GLY A 305 -2.16 5.33 18.00
C GLY A 305 -2.90 5.57 16.68
N TYR A 306 -2.27 6.29 15.76
CA TYR A 306 -2.80 6.41 14.40
C TYR A 306 -2.66 5.08 13.64
N HIS A 307 -3.73 4.64 12.98
CA HIS A 307 -3.77 3.45 12.13
C HIS A 307 -4.75 3.64 10.97
N TYR A 308 -4.55 2.87 9.90
CA TYR A 308 -5.45 2.83 8.75
C TYR A 308 -6.45 1.69 8.89
N TYR A 309 -7.62 1.86 8.28
CA TYR A 309 -8.48 0.75 7.89
C TYR A 309 -8.30 0.49 6.40
N ALA A 310 -8.26 -0.77 5.99
CA ALA A 310 -8.39 -1.15 4.60
C ALA A 310 -9.69 -0.56 4.02
N GLN A 311 -9.68 -0.15 2.73
CA GLN A 311 -10.93 0.27 2.10
C GLN A 311 -11.93 -0.89 2.03
N SER A 312 -13.19 -0.53 1.85
CA SER A 312 -14.20 -1.49 1.41
C SER A 312 -13.74 -2.12 0.09
N ALA A 313 -13.90 -3.44 0.00
CA ALA A 313 -13.21 -4.25 -0.99
C ALA A 313 -13.62 -3.93 -2.44
N GLU A 314 -14.84 -3.43 -2.67
CA GLU A 314 -15.27 -2.94 -3.99
C GLU A 314 -14.39 -1.82 -4.56
N LYS A 315 -13.63 -1.11 -3.70
CA LYS A 315 -12.68 -0.08 -4.14
C LYS A 315 -11.41 -0.65 -4.77
N ASN A 316 -11.19 -1.97 -4.71
CA ASN A 316 -10.00 -2.62 -5.27
C ASN A 316 -8.73 -1.92 -4.75
N LEU A 317 -8.68 -1.61 -3.46
CA LEU A 317 -7.59 -0.85 -2.86
C LEU A 317 -7.55 -1.08 -1.35
N VAL A 318 -6.46 -1.62 -0.82
CA VAL A 318 -6.33 -1.76 0.64
C VAL A 318 -5.97 -0.42 1.29
N VAL A 319 -4.83 0.18 0.95
CA VAL A 319 -4.35 1.43 1.55
C VAL A 319 -4.57 2.60 0.59
N LYS A 320 -5.35 3.60 1.00
CA LYS A 320 -5.69 4.76 0.14
C LYS A 320 -4.57 5.80 0.05
N CYS A 321 -4.00 6.15 1.19
CA CYS A 321 -2.81 6.98 1.28
C CYS A 321 -2.10 6.72 2.61
N VAL A 322 -0.88 7.22 2.71
CA VAL A 322 -0.08 7.26 3.93
C VAL A 322 0.02 8.69 4.43
N LYS A 323 -0.14 8.87 5.74
CA LYS A 323 0.08 10.10 6.51
C LYS A 323 1.53 10.23 6.95
N GLY A 324 2.26 9.13 7.03
CA GLY A 324 3.67 9.15 7.40
C GLY A 324 4.61 9.27 6.21
N LEU A 325 5.87 9.57 6.52
CA LEU A 325 6.98 9.49 5.57
C LEU A 325 7.32 8.03 5.29
N THR A 326 7.58 7.71 4.03
CA THR A 326 7.99 6.36 3.60
C THR A 326 9.50 6.28 3.46
N ALA A 327 10.08 5.10 3.67
CA ALA A 327 11.51 4.90 3.38
C ALA A 327 11.78 4.92 1.87
N VAL A 328 12.96 5.42 1.49
CA VAL A 328 13.52 5.31 0.15
C VAL A 328 14.32 4.01 0.09
N ASP A 329 13.82 3.04 -0.65
CA ASP A 329 14.50 1.74 -0.79
C ASP A 329 15.30 1.67 -2.10
N PRO A 330 16.64 1.65 -2.05
CA PRO A 330 17.45 1.50 -3.25
C PRO A 330 17.33 0.10 -3.89
N LEU A 331 16.90 -0.91 -3.12
CA LEU A 331 16.74 -2.28 -3.61
C LEU A 331 15.43 -2.50 -4.36
N ALA A 332 14.48 -1.57 -4.23
CA ALA A 332 13.16 -1.73 -4.83
C ALA A 332 13.22 -1.91 -6.35
N ALA A 333 14.18 -1.29 -7.06
CA ALA A 333 14.34 -1.48 -8.50
C ALA A 333 14.58 -2.94 -8.93
N ASP A 334 15.06 -3.79 -8.01
CA ASP A 334 15.35 -5.20 -8.23
C ASP A 334 14.24 -6.15 -7.73
N GLU A 335 13.19 -5.62 -7.08
CA GLU A 335 12.09 -6.40 -6.48
C GLU A 335 10.92 -6.70 -7.46
N GLY A 336 11.07 -6.36 -8.74
CA GLY A 336 10.09 -6.67 -9.79
C GLY A 336 8.85 -5.76 -9.81
N PRO A 337 7.81 -6.06 -10.61
CA PRO A 337 6.57 -5.31 -10.68
C PRO A 337 5.85 -5.37 -9.34
N GLY A 338 5.91 -4.26 -8.59
CA GLY A 338 5.45 -4.21 -7.20
C GLY A 338 6.45 -3.46 -6.32
N ALA A 339 7.75 -3.54 -6.60
CA ALA A 339 8.83 -2.72 -6.05
C ALA A 339 8.35 -1.46 -5.32
N GLN A 340 8.79 -1.29 -4.06
CA GLN A 340 8.62 -0.04 -3.32
C GLN A 340 8.90 1.12 -4.25
N GLY A 341 7.84 1.78 -4.76
CA GLY A 341 8.01 2.58 -5.96
C GLY A 341 9.11 3.58 -5.68
N GLY A 342 10.21 3.47 -6.45
CA GLY A 342 11.39 4.26 -6.20
C GLY A 342 11.01 5.73 -6.05
N PRO A 343 11.80 6.52 -5.29
CA PRO A 343 11.47 7.92 -5.01
C PRO A 343 11.03 8.55 -6.31
N ALA A 344 9.91 9.29 -6.26
CA ALA A 344 9.33 9.87 -7.46
C ALA A 344 10.47 10.52 -8.24
N ILE A 345 10.84 9.92 -9.38
CA ILE A 345 11.87 10.49 -10.22
C ILE A 345 11.32 11.86 -10.55
N ASP A 346 11.96 12.87 -9.99
CA ASP A 346 11.61 14.25 -10.25
C ASP A 346 12.08 14.52 -11.67
N THR A 347 11.22 14.19 -12.63
CA THR A 347 11.53 14.32 -14.05
C THR A 347 11.81 15.77 -14.41
N ALA A 348 11.30 16.75 -13.64
CA ALA A 348 11.63 18.14 -13.81
C ALA A 348 13.07 18.45 -13.32
N ALA A 349 13.45 17.97 -12.13
CA ALA A 349 14.82 18.12 -11.62
C ALA A 349 15.85 17.33 -12.45
N ALA A 350 15.52 16.11 -12.86
CA ALA A 350 16.36 15.28 -13.72
C ALA A 350 16.54 15.92 -15.10
N ALA A 351 15.46 16.41 -15.72
CA ALA A 351 15.56 17.14 -16.97
C ALA A 351 16.41 18.41 -16.83
N LYS A 352 16.25 19.14 -15.73
CA LYS A 352 17.09 20.31 -15.40
C LYS A 352 18.56 19.95 -15.26
N LYS A 353 18.90 18.84 -14.57
CA LYS A 353 20.28 18.33 -14.45
C LYS A 353 20.87 17.95 -15.82
N LEU A 354 20.06 17.36 -16.70
CA LEU A 354 20.45 16.96 -18.05
C LEU A 354 20.46 18.12 -19.07
N GLY A 355 20.00 19.32 -18.69
CA GLY A 355 19.89 20.46 -19.59
C GLY A 355 18.82 20.29 -20.67
N ILE A 356 17.80 19.45 -20.44
CA ILE A 356 16.68 19.19 -21.36
C ILE A 356 15.36 19.64 -20.74
N THR A 357 14.29 19.64 -21.54
CA THR A 357 12.93 19.82 -21.02
C THR A 357 12.37 18.51 -20.46
N GLU A 358 11.47 18.63 -19.49
CA GLU A 358 10.77 17.47 -18.92
C GLU A 358 10.00 16.67 -19.98
N VAL A 359 9.45 17.36 -21.01
CA VAL A 359 8.77 16.72 -22.15
C VAL A 359 9.73 15.86 -22.96
N GLN A 360 10.96 16.32 -23.20
CA GLN A 360 11.97 15.54 -23.92
C GLN A 360 12.40 14.30 -23.12
N LEU A 361 12.54 14.44 -21.79
CA LEU A 361 12.85 13.32 -20.91
C LEU A 361 11.73 12.26 -20.94
N LYS A 362 10.47 12.67 -20.79
CA LYS A 362 9.30 11.77 -20.85
C LYS A 362 9.16 11.10 -22.22
N ALA A 363 9.38 11.84 -23.31
CA ALA A 363 9.36 11.29 -24.66
C ALA A 363 10.47 10.24 -24.89
N ALA A 364 11.64 10.41 -24.25
CA ALA A 364 12.72 9.43 -24.32
C ALA A 364 12.35 8.11 -23.64
N PHE A 365 11.71 8.18 -22.47
CA PHE A 365 11.17 7.02 -21.74
C PHE A 365 10.05 6.30 -22.49
N GLY A 366 9.26 7.03 -23.29
CA GLY A 366 8.14 6.45 -24.02
C GLY A 366 6.99 6.06 -23.08
N THR A 367 6.23 5.05 -23.46
CA THR A 367 5.02 4.60 -22.73
C THR A 367 5.20 3.26 -22.02
N THR A 368 6.34 2.59 -22.19
CA THR A 368 6.64 1.31 -21.57
C THR A 368 7.07 1.53 -20.12
N MET A 369 6.50 0.76 -19.19
CA MET A 369 6.85 0.81 -17.76
C MET A 369 7.31 -0.58 -17.28
N PRO A 370 8.48 -0.71 -16.62
CA PRO A 370 9.46 0.36 -16.41
C PRO A 370 10.11 0.82 -17.73
N PRO A 371 10.54 2.09 -17.83
CA PRO A 371 11.15 2.60 -19.04
C PRO A 371 12.52 1.98 -19.27
N ASP A 372 12.85 1.71 -20.53
CA ASP A 372 14.19 1.27 -20.94
C ASP A 372 15.17 2.44 -20.82
N THR A 373 15.94 2.46 -19.73
CA THR A 373 16.90 3.51 -19.39
C THR A 373 18.05 3.58 -20.39
N ALA A 374 18.50 2.46 -20.93
CA ALA A 374 19.54 2.41 -21.94
C ALA A 374 19.05 3.03 -23.27
N ALA A 375 17.84 2.68 -23.70
CA ALA A 375 17.23 3.25 -24.90
C ALA A 375 16.91 4.74 -24.73
N ALA A 376 16.41 5.15 -23.57
CA ALA A 376 16.14 6.55 -23.25
C ALA A 376 17.44 7.37 -23.24
N ALA A 377 18.50 6.88 -22.62
CA ALA A 377 19.81 7.54 -22.61
C ALA A 377 20.35 7.74 -24.04
N LYS A 378 20.22 6.70 -24.87
CA LYS A 378 20.59 6.76 -26.30
C LYS A 378 19.79 7.81 -27.07
N LYS A 379 18.48 7.93 -26.85
CA LYS A 379 17.64 8.97 -27.48
C LYS A 379 18.02 10.39 -27.02
N LEU A 380 18.45 10.52 -25.76
CA LEU A 380 18.87 11.80 -25.17
C LEU A 380 20.32 12.17 -25.47
N GLY A 381 21.10 11.26 -26.07
CA GLY A 381 22.51 11.49 -26.37
C GLY A 381 23.41 11.52 -25.13
N VAL A 382 22.98 10.88 -24.04
CA VAL A 382 23.75 10.75 -22.79
C VAL A 382 24.10 9.29 -22.53
N THR A 383 25.04 9.03 -21.63
CA THR A 383 25.27 7.66 -21.14
C THR A 383 24.16 7.25 -20.19
N GLU A 384 23.90 5.95 -20.10
CA GLU A 384 22.91 5.42 -19.16
C GLU A 384 23.25 5.80 -17.71
N ALA A 385 24.52 5.76 -17.33
CA ALA A 385 24.97 6.20 -16.00
C ALA A 385 24.64 7.69 -15.71
N VAL A 386 24.80 8.58 -16.70
CA VAL A 386 24.46 10.01 -16.54
C VAL A 386 22.95 10.21 -16.44
N LEU A 387 22.17 9.42 -17.19
CA LEU A 387 20.72 9.44 -17.05
C LEU A 387 20.32 8.95 -15.65
N LEU A 388 20.82 7.81 -15.18
CA LEU A 388 20.50 7.26 -13.86
C LEU A 388 20.89 8.22 -12.72
N ASP A 389 22.08 8.83 -12.77
CA ASP A 389 22.51 9.86 -11.80
C ASP A 389 21.57 11.07 -11.78
N ALA A 390 21.15 11.54 -12.97
CA ALA A 390 20.20 12.64 -13.07
C ALA A 390 18.84 12.29 -12.47
N LEU A 391 18.39 11.04 -12.62
CA LEU A 391 17.14 10.51 -12.07
C LEU A 391 17.24 10.22 -10.57
N GLY A 392 18.43 10.29 -9.97
CA GLY A 392 18.65 9.91 -8.57
C GLY A 392 18.58 8.40 -8.35
N VAL A 393 18.79 7.61 -9.39
CA VAL A 393 18.85 6.15 -9.33
C VAL A 393 20.31 5.74 -9.15
N PRO A 394 20.67 5.02 -8.06
CA PRO A 394 22.04 4.57 -7.86
C PRO A 394 22.46 3.65 -9.01
N ALA A 395 23.70 3.84 -9.50
CA ALA A 395 24.27 2.96 -10.53
C ALA A 395 24.43 1.54 -9.95
N LYS A 396 23.97 0.53 -10.69
CA LYS A 396 24.16 -0.90 -10.37
C LYS A 396 25.63 -1.30 -10.36
#